data_AF-A0A9W9AJ96-F1
#
_entry.id   AF-A0A9W9AJ96-F1
#
_cell.length_a   1.000
_cell.length_b   1.000
_cell.length_c   1.000
_cell.angle_alpha   90.00
_cell.angle_beta   90.00
_cell.angle_gamma   90.00
#
_symmetry.space_group_name_H-M   'P 1'
#
loop_
_entity.id
_entity.type
_entity.pdbx_description
1 polymer ?
#
loop_
_entity_poly.entity_id
_entity_poly.type
_entity_poly.pdbx_seq_one_letter_code
_entity_poly.pdbx_strand_id
1 'polypeptide(L)'
;MIQPTQTFSLSGGIKLSFTDSGAPFNQLNYTTVLLLHGGVFNAYQFHKLHAYAHSLNLRTVLLHRRDYAGSTPYSSSEIQELERGNVIFWERLAAQMGEFLKVFIEREGIPKLAARQKRALSPHANGLGKGGSGGVAILGWSGGCLPIVSFLGATQNRMISEELYGFLEEYIGECIFYDPSYNCFGYPLPPDNRNYIPWEDTANSSEDFLQAFSNWVSSYYDHPCYDPITRSLPATATIHDLDGSRRKSDETSVSSWTDEEIAKGTEERPARNEIAT
;
A
#
# COMPACT_ATOMS: atom_id res chain seq x y z
N MET A 1 -7.11 15.88 -15.50
CA MET A 1 -6.21 15.38 -16.55
C MET A 1 -5.43 14.23 -15.94
N ILE A 2 -5.33 13.08 -16.60
CA ILE A 2 -4.55 11.93 -16.09
C ILE A 2 -3.07 12.32 -16.13
N GLN A 3 -2.37 12.18 -15.00
CA GLN A 3 -0.94 12.48 -14.93
C GLN A 3 -0.15 11.47 -15.77
N PRO A 4 0.90 11.89 -16.48
CA PRO A 4 1.70 10.98 -17.28
C PRO A 4 2.37 9.92 -16.38
N THR A 5 2.40 8.68 -16.86
CA THR A 5 3.15 7.61 -16.21
C THR A 5 4.64 7.85 -16.37
N GLN A 6 5.37 7.79 -15.26
CA GLN A 6 6.81 7.86 -15.19
C GLN A 6 7.37 6.50 -14.83
N THR A 7 8.67 6.30 -15.03
CA THR A 7 9.34 5.06 -14.64
C THR A 7 10.75 5.36 -14.16
N PHE A 8 11.07 4.87 -12.97
CA PHE A 8 12.44 4.88 -12.46
C PHE A 8 13.05 3.50 -12.56
N SER A 9 14.30 3.48 -13.04
CA SER A 9 15.15 2.29 -13.00
C SER A 9 15.96 2.31 -11.71
N LEU A 10 15.88 1.21 -10.97
CA LEU A 10 16.66 0.91 -9.78
C LEU A 10 17.82 -0.01 -10.14
N SER A 11 18.64 -0.34 -9.15
CA SER A 11 19.69 -1.34 -9.22
C SER A 11 19.16 -2.70 -9.69
N GLY A 12 20.04 -3.47 -10.34
CA GLY A 12 19.66 -4.78 -10.90
C GLY A 12 18.69 -4.73 -12.08
N GLY A 13 18.44 -3.54 -12.65
CA GLY A 13 17.54 -3.37 -13.80
C GLY A 13 16.05 -3.40 -13.46
N ILE A 14 15.70 -3.35 -12.17
CA ILE A 14 14.31 -3.25 -11.71
C ILE A 14 13.74 -1.90 -12.14
N LYS A 15 12.54 -1.89 -12.70
CA LYS A 15 11.82 -0.70 -13.11
C LYS A 15 10.51 -0.61 -12.32
N LEU A 16 10.25 0.56 -11.76
CA LEU A 16 8.98 0.87 -11.09
C LEU A 16 8.30 2.03 -11.80
N SER A 17 7.06 1.80 -12.23
CA SER A 17 6.22 2.83 -12.83
C SER A 17 5.33 3.50 -11.80
N PHE A 18 5.07 4.79 -11.99
CA PHE A 18 4.23 5.56 -11.08
C PHE A 18 3.61 6.76 -11.79
N THR A 19 2.58 7.34 -11.20
CA THR A 19 2.08 8.67 -11.57
C THR A 19 2.26 9.63 -10.41
N ASP A 20 2.33 10.92 -10.72
CA ASP A 20 2.72 11.94 -9.75
C ASP A 20 1.93 13.24 -10.00
N SER A 21 1.35 13.81 -8.95
CA SER A 21 0.64 15.09 -9.04
C SER A 21 1.57 16.28 -9.26
N GLY A 22 2.88 16.09 -9.03
CA GLY A 22 3.86 17.15 -8.90
C GLY A 22 3.72 17.90 -7.56
N ALA A 23 4.73 18.72 -7.26
CA ALA A 23 4.75 19.56 -6.08
C ALA A 23 3.61 20.62 -6.14
N PRO A 24 2.97 20.97 -5.00
CA PRO A 24 2.03 22.09 -4.95
C PRO A 24 2.69 23.41 -5.35
N PHE A 25 1.98 24.20 -6.15
CA PHE A 25 2.50 25.46 -6.68
C PHE A 25 2.86 26.46 -5.59
N ASN A 26 4.05 27.06 -5.69
CA ASN A 26 4.60 28.05 -4.74
C ASN A 26 4.67 27.60 -3.27
N GLN A 27 4.61 26.30 -2.98
CA GLN A 27 4.76 25.79 -1.62
C GLN A 27 6.20 25.31 -1.40
N LEU A 28 6.87 25.91 -0.41
CA LEU A 28 8.23 25.51 -0.02
C LEU A 28 8.24 24.24 0.83
N ASN A 29 7.12 23.94 1.51
CA ASN A 29 6.95 22.75 2.34
C ASN A 29 5.59 22.11 2.02
N TYR A 30 5.62 20.82 1.71
CA TYR A 30 4.45 19.99 1.42
C TYR A 30 4.75 18.56 1.85
N THR A 31 3.71 17.75 2.08
CA THR A 31 3.88 16.33 2.36
C THR A 31 3.70 15.53 1.07
N THR A 32 4.64 14.65 0.76
CA THR A 32 4.48 13.69 -0.32
C THR A 32 3.80 12.44 0.22
N VAL A 33 2.76 11.95 -0.43
CA VAL A 33 2.10 10.68 -0.11
C VAL A 33 2.45 9.68 -1.19
N LEU A 34 3.32 8.71 -0.87
CA LEU A 34 3.60 7.55 -1.71
C LEU A 34 2.55 6.48 -1.42
N LEU A 35 1.70 6.18 -2.39
CA LEU A 35 0.63 5.20 -2.27
C LEU A 35 1.03 3.86 -2.90
N LEU A 36 0.85 2.80 -2.11
CA LEU A 36 1.00 1.41 -2.49
C LEU A 36 -0.40 0.77 -2.55
N HIS A 37 -0.87 0.43 -3.74
CA HIS A 37 -2.17 -0.19 -3.95
C HIS A 37 -2.21 -1.64 -3.42
N GLY A 38 -3.41 -2.17 -3.23
CA GLY A 38 -3.67 -3.52 -2.76
C GLY A 38 -3.56 -4.59 -3.84
N GLY A 39 -4.08 -5.77 -3.52
CA GLY A 39 -4.12 -6.91 -4.43
C GLY A 39 -5.17 -6.77 -5.51
N VAL A 40 -4.88 -7.26 -6.72
CA VAL A 40 -5.74 -7.20 -7.92
C VAL A 40 -5.95 -5.80 -8.47
N PHE A 41 -6.12 -4.80 -7.62
CA PHE A 41 -6.24 -3.40 -8.03
C PHE A 41 -4.86 -2.79 -8.22
N ASN A 42 -4.68 -1.92 -9.22
CA ASN A 42 -3.42 -1.23 -9.46
C ASN A 42 -3.49 0.28 -9.13
N ALA A 43 -2.38 1.01 -9.31
CA ALA A 43 -2.26 2.41 -8.95
C ALA A 43 -3.27 3.34 -9.66
N TYR A 44 -3.80 2.92 -10.82
CA TYR A 44 -4.81 3.69 -11.55
C TYR A 44 -6.06 3.93 -10.71
N GLN A 45 -6.45 3.03 -9.81
CA GLN A 45 -7.65 3.22 -8.97
C GLN A 45 -7.59 4.47 -8.09
N PHE A 46 -6.38 4.95 -7.82
CA PHE A 46 -6.14 6.09 -6.96
C PHE A 46 -5.89 7.38 -7.75
N HIS A 47 -5.99 7.37 -9.09
CA HIS A 47 -5.62 8.52 -9.94
C HIS A 47 -6.40 9.80 -9.61
N LYS A 48 -7.64 9.68 -9.11
CA LYS A 48 -8.47 10.82 -8.69
C LYS A 48 -7.86 11.57 -7.51
N LEU A 49 -7.01 10.94 -6.69
CA LEU A 49 -6.32 11.61 -5.57
C LEU A 49 -5.44 12.77 -6.02
N HIS A 50 -4.85 12.69 -7.22
CA HIS A 50 -4.04 13.78 -7.80
C HIS A 50 -4.83 15.09 -7.88
N ALA A 51 -6.14 15.04 -8.13
CA ALA A 51 -6.97 16.24 -8.25
C ALA A 51 -7.21 16.96 -6.92
N TYR A 52 -7.08 16.25 -5.80
CA TYR A 52 -7.32 16.80 -4.46
C TYR A 52 -6.02 17.21 -3.75
N ALA A 53 -4.89 16.63 -4.15
CA ALA A 53 -3.61 16.73 -3.46
C ALA A 53 -3.18 18.18 -3.16
N HIS A 54 -3.12 19.04 -4.19
CA HIS A 54 -2.59 20.40 -4.02
C HIS A 54 -3.42 21.28 -3.09
N SER A 55 -4.76 21.12 -3.09
CA SER A 55 -5.65 21.87 -2.19
C SER A 55 -5.43 21.55 -0.71
N LEU A 56 -4.83 20.38 -0.44
CA LEU A 56 -4.48 19.89 0.89
C LEU A 56 -2.99 20.09 1.22
N ASN A 57 -2.25 20.80 0.37
CA ASN A 57 -0.79 20.94 0.44
C ASN A 57 -0.05 19.58 0.41
N LEU A 58 -0.55 18.66 -0.41
CA LEU A 58 0.02 17.34 -0.64
C LEU A 58 0.53 17.19 -2.07
N ARG A 59 1.54 16.33 -2.24
CA ARG A 59 1.92 15.70 -3.51
C ARG A 59 1.55 14.23 -3.43
N THR A 60 0.80 13.69 -4.37
CA THR A 60 0.46 12.26 -4.40
C THR A 60 1.30 11.55 -5.46
N VAL A 61 1.88 10.42 -5.08
CA VAL A 61 2.68 9.54 -5.94
C VAL A 61 2.06 8.16 -5.88
N LEU A 62 1.53 7.68 -7.00
CA LEU A 62 0.82 6.41 -7.06
C LEU A 62 1.73 5.39 -7.74
N LEU A 63 2.30 4.48 -6.96
CA LEU A 63 3.30 3.52 -7.42
C LEU A 63 2.64 2.23 -7.88
N HIS A 64 2.92 1.78 -9.09
CA HIS A 64 2.67 0.40 -9.48
C HIS A 64 3.73 -0.48 -8.83
N ARG A 65 3.30 -1.38 -7.95
CA ARG A 65 4.22 -2.31 -7.27
C ARG A 65 4.83 -3.29 -8.28
N ARG A 66 5.85 -4.03 -7.84
CA ARG A 66 6.38 -5.16 -8.63
C ARG A 66 5.26 -6.16 -8.91
N ASP A 67 5.38 -6.85 -10.05
CA ASP A 67 4.37 -7.80 -10.55
C ASP A 67 3.04 -7.19 -11.00
N TYR A 68 2.96 -5.85 -11.11
CA TYR A 68 1.84 -5.11 -11.71
C TYR A 68 2.25 -4.46 -13.03
N ALA A 69 1.28 -4.20 -13.90
CA ALA A 69 1.50 -3.61 -15.22
C ALA A 69 2.33 -2.31 -15.12
N GLY A 70 3.34 -2.19 -15.98
CA GLY A 70 4.28 -1.06 -16.03
C GLY A 70 5.52 -1.20 -15.14
N SER A 71 5.49 -2.08 -14.14
CA SER A 71 6.62 -2.36 -13.25
C SER A 71 7.23 -3.74 -13.50
N THR A 72 8.45 -3.97 -13.03
CA THR A 72 9.17 -5.23 -13.25
C THR A 72 8.53 -6.40 -12.47
N PRO A 73 8.20 -7.52 -13.14
CA PRO A 73 7.69 -8.72 -12.47
C PRO A 73 8.75 -9.37 -11.58
N TYR A 74 8.33 -10.26 -10.69
CA TYR A 74 9.25 -11.09 -9.92
C TYR A 74 9.89 -12.18 -10.79
N SER A 75 11.16 -12.48 -10.56
CA SER A 75 11.83 -13.62 -11.21
C SER A 75 11.38 -14.95 -10.59
N SER A 76 11.56 -16.05 -11.30
CA SER A 76 11.22 -17.39 -10.77
C SER A 76 11.96 -17.73 -9.48
N SER A 77 13.17 -17.19 -9.25
CA SER A 77 13.91 -17.40 -8.01
C SER A 77 13.33 -16.59 -6.85
N GLU A 78 12.92 -15.34 -7.11
CA GLU A 78 12.25 -14.49 -6.10
C GLU A 78 10.91 -15.11 -5.70
N ILE A 79 10.15 -15.67 -6.64
CA ILE A 79 8.92 -16.40 -6.34
C ILE A 79 9.18 -17.64 -5.48
N GLN A 80 10.22 -18.43 -5.78
CA GLN A 80 10.58 -19.58 -4.93
C GLN A 80 11.01 -19.17 -3.52
N GLU A 81 11.68 -18.01 -3.37
CA GLU A 81 12.03 -17.48 -2.05
C GLU A 81 10.77 -17.12 -1.26
N LEU A 82 9.82 -16.44 -1.90
CA LEU A 82 8.54 -16.07 -1.33
C LEU A 82 7.72 -17.31 -0.91
N GLU A 83 7.56 -18.29 -1.80
CA GLU A 83 6.80 -19.53 -1.54
C GLU A 83 7.39 -20.36 -0.39
N ARG A 84 8.70 -20.24 -0.14
CA ARG A 84 9.38 -20.90 0.99
C ARG A 84 9.35 -20.07 2.28
N GLY A 85 8.76 -18.88 2.26
CA GLY A 85 8.76 -17.96 3.39
C GLY A 85 10.15 -17.41 3.72
N ASN A 86 11.07 -17.35 2.75
CA ASN A 86 12.42 -16.87 2.98
C ASN A 86 12.42 -15.36 3.23
N VAL A 87 12.98 -14.94 4.38
CA VAL A 87 13.12 -13.53 4.77
C VAL A 87 13.80 -12.65 3.71
N ILE A 88 14.70 -13.25 2.92
CA ILE A 88 15.47 -12.59 1.87
C ILE A 88 14.60 -11.93 0.80
N PHE A 89 13.42 -12.47 0.52
CA PHE A 89 12.47 -11.88 -0.43
C PHE A 89 11.97 -10.52 0.08
N TRP A 90 11.56 -10.48 1.35
CA TRP A 90 11.02 -9.29 2.00
C TRP A 90 12.11 -8.25 2.28
N GLU A 91 13.31 -8.68 2.66
CA GLU A 91 14.48 -7.80 2.80
C GLU A 91 14.83 -7.11 1.48
N ARG A 92 14.81 -7.87 0.37
CA ARG A 92 15.05 -7.33 -0.97
C ARG A 92 13.97 -6.35 -1.40
N LEU A 93 12.71 -6.67 -1.15
CA LEU A 93 11.59 -5.78 -1.47
C LEU A 93 11.66 -4.46 -0.69
N ALA A 94 12.01 -4.53 0.60
CA ALA A 94 12.22 -3.36 1.44
C ALA A 94 13.40 -2.49 0.94
N ALA A 95 14.52 -3.11 0.55
CA ALA A 95 15.66 -2.40 -0.02
C ALA A 95 15.32 -1.71 -1.35
N GLN A 96 14.56 -2.39 -2.23
CA GLN A 96 14.07 -1.81 -3.49
C GLN A 96 13.15 -0.61 -3.25
N MET A 97 12.29 -0.66 -2.23
CA MET A 97 11.46 0.49 -1.87
C MET A 97 12.30 1.65 -1.30
N GLY A 98 13.31 1.35 -0.48
CA GLY A 98 14.26 2.35 0.02
C GLY A 98 15.03 3.02 -1.12
N GLU A 99 15.48 2.24 -2.11
CA GLU A 99 16.16 2.76 -3.30
C GLU A 99 15.23 3.65 -4.14
N PHE A 100 13.99 3.21 -4.38
CA PHE A 100 12.99 4.02 -5.08
C PHE A 100 12.76 5.36 -4.37
N LEU A 101 12.57 5.33 -3.05
CA LEU A 101 12.39 6.54 -2.24
C LEU A 101 13.60 7.47 -2.36
N LYS A 102 14.83 6.94 -2.26
CA LYS A 102 16.05 7.73 -2.44
C LYS A 102 16.09 8.41 -3.81
N VAL A 103 15.91 7.63 -4.88
CA VAL A 103 15.92 8.14 -6.26
C VAL A 103 14.85 9.21 -6.45
N PHE A 104 13.64 8.97 -5.93
CA PHE A 104 12.53 9.93 -6.02
C PHE A 104 12.82 11.21 -5.24
N ILE A 105 13.27 11.10 -3.99
CA ILE A 105 13.59 12.25 -3.15
C ILE A 105 14.65 13.15 -3.80
N GLU A 106 15.73 12.55 -4.32
CA GLU A 106 16.83 13.27 -4.94
C GLU A 106 16.43 13.94 -6.26
N ARG A 107 15.71 13.22 -7.13
CA ARG A 107 15.32 13.75 -8.45
C ARG A 107 14.26 14.83 -8.35
N GLU A 108 13.33 14.66 -7.42
CA GLU A 108 12.14 15.49 -7.32
C GLU A 108 12.26 16.61 -6.27
N GLY A 109 13.40 16.69 -5.59
CA GLY A 109 13.69 17.76 -4.62
C GLY A 109 12.70 17.77 -3.45
N ILE A 110 12.42 16.61 -2.86
CA ILE A 110 11.43 16.51 -1.79
C ILE A 110 11.93 17.25 -0.54
N PRO A 111 11.12 18.12 0.10
CA PRO A 111 11.53 18.81 1.32
C PRO A 111 11.77 17.81 2.47
N LYS A 112 12.75 18.07 3.32
CA LYS A 112 13.00 17.28 4.54
C LYS A 112 11.86 17.43 5.56
N LEU A 113 11.75 16.48 6.49
CA LEU A 113 10.80 16.56 7.59
C LEU A 113 11.11 17.73 8.55
N ALA A 114 10.14 18.62 8.70
CA ALA A 114 10.19 19.76 9.62
C ALA A 114 10.30 19.33 11.09
N ALA A 115 9.77 18.17 11.49
CA ALA A 115 9.89 17.65 12.86
C ALA A 115 11.36 17.36 13.23
N ARG A 116 12.19 16.94 12.26
CA ARG A 116 13.63 16.73 12.46
C ARG A 116 14.42 18.04 12.42
N GLN A 117 14.00 18.99 11.60
CA GLN A 117 14.52 20.37 11.67
C GLN A 117 14.24 21.01 13.05
N LYS A 118 13.07 20.75 13.64
CA LYS A 118 12.71 21.24 14.98
C LYS A 118 13.34 20.46 16.13
N ARG A 119 13.52 19.13 16.05
CA ARG A 119 14.27 18.37 17.09
C ARG A 119 15.73 18.82 17.24
N ALA A 120 16.33 19.33 16.16
CA ALA A 120 17.64 19.98 16.22
C ALA A 120 17.62 21.38 16.89
N LEU A 121 16.43 22.00 17.06
CA LEU A 121 16.25 23.37 17.58
C LEU A 121 15.46 23.46 18.89
N SER A 122 14.61 22.48 19.24
CA SER A 122 13.85 22.38 20.49
C SER A 122 13.21 20.98 20.67
N PRO A 123 13.53 20.23 21.74
CA PRO A 123 13.03 18.87 21.96
C PRO A 123 11.52 18.74 22.28
N HIS A 124 10.77 19.84 22.39
CA HIS A 124 9.39 19.85 22.93
C HIS A 124 8.32 20.37 21.95
N ALA A 125 8.64 20.49 20.66
CA ALA A 125 7.68 20.98 19.67
C ALA A 125 6.74 19.86 19.19
N ASN A 126 5.65 19.62 19.92
CA ASN A 126 4.53 18.82 19.44
C ASN A 126 3.74 19.66 18.41
N GLY A 127 3.84 19.29 17.14
CA GLY A 127 3.15 20.01 16.06
C GLY A 127 2.71 19.09 14.95
N LEU A 128 1.63 18.33 15.18
CA LEU A 128 0.75 17.88 14.09
C LEU A 128 -0.04 19.10 13.61
N GLY A 129 0.63 19.94 12.81
CA GLY A 129 0.00 21.05 12.10
C GLY A 129 -0.67 20.54 10.83
N LYS A 130 -1.84 21.09 10.51
CA LYS A 130 -2.60 20.85 9.28
C LYS A 130 -1.71 20.98 8.03
N GLY A 131 -1.22 19.87 7.48
CA GLY A 131 -0.48 19.78 6.21
C GLY A 131 0.85 20.55 6.15
N GLY A 132 1.83 20.03 5.40
CA GLY A 132 3.04 20.80 5.06
C GLY A 132 4.21 20.72 6.05
N SER A 133 4.49 19.55 6.61
CA SER A 133 5.69 19.30 7.42
C SER A 133 6.90 18.81 6.60
N GLY A 134 6.84 18.82 5.28
CA GLY A 134 7.86 18.18 4.44
C GLY A 134 7.77 16.65 4.46
N GLY A 135 8.70 16.00 3.76
CA GLY A 135 8.93 14.56 3.78
C GLY A 135 7.94 13.73 2.96
N VAL A 136 7.97 12.43 3.23
CA VAL A 136 7.16 11.40 2.58
C VAL A 136 6.39 10.63 3.66
N ALA A 137 5.08 10.54 3.47
CA ALA A 137 4.21 9.56 4.10
C ALA A 137 4.01 8.38 3.14
N ILE A 138 4.18 7.15 3.63
CA ILE A 138 3.97 5.94 2.85
C ILE A 138 2.60 5.37 3.24
N LEU A 139 1.66 5.33 2.30
CA LEU A 139 0.33 4.80 2.49
C LEU A 139 0.20 3.46 1.78
N GLY A 140 -0.15 2.42 2.52
CA GLY A 140 -0.51 1.11 1.97
C GLY A 140 -2.00 0.90 2.10
N TRP A 141 -2.64 0.39 1.05
CA TRP A 141 -4.00 -0.11 1.14
C TRP A 141 -4.03 -1.62 0.98
N SER A 142 -4.74 -2.35 1.85
CA SER A 142 -4.87 -3.81 1.76
C SER A 142 -3.49 -4.48 1.67
N GLY A 143 -3.24 -5.32 0.65
CA GLY A 143 -1.94 -5.97 0.40
C GLY A 143 -0.77 -5.00 0.13
N GLY A 144 -1.05 -3.73 -0.21
CA GLY A 144 -0.07 -2.66 -0.28
C GLY A 144 0.58 -2.32 1.07
N CYS A 145 0.03 -2.81 2.18
CA CYS A 145 0.63 -2.72 3.50
C CYS A 145 1.80 -3.70 3.73
N LEU A 146 1.86 -4.83 3.01
CA LEU A 146 2.92 -5.84 3.16
C LEU A 146 4.33 -5.24 2.99
N PRO A 147 4.64 -4.48 1.91
CA PRO A 147 5.96 -3.89 1.74
C PRO A 147 6.30 -2.85 2.83
N ILE A 148 5.29 -2.21 3.43
CA ILE A 148 5.50 -1.25 4.52
C ILE A 148 5.97 -1.98 5.78
N VAL A 149 5.37 -3.13 6.12
CA VAL A 149 5.82 -3.94 7.27
C VAL A 149 7.27 -4.39 7.07
N SER A 150 7.61 -4.90 5.88
CA SER A 150 9.00 -5.29 5.56
C SER A 150 9.97 -4.12 5.66
N PHE A 151 9.54 -2.93 5.24
CA PHE A 151 10.35 -1.71 5.29
C PHE A 151 10.54 -1.17 6.71
N LEU A 152 9.53 -1.27 7.58
CA LEU A 152 9.70 -0.91 8.99
C LEU A 152 10.70 -1.83 9.72
N GLY A 153 10.90 -3.05 9.21
CA GLY A 153 11.98 -3.95 9.63
C GLY A 153 13.38 -3.54 9.17
N ALA A 154 13.56 -2.38 8.52
CA ALA A 154 14.82 -1.96 7.89
C ALA A 154 16.05 -1.98 8.81
N THR A 155 15.88 -1.76 10.11
CA THR A 155 17.01 -1.74 11.07
C THR A 155 17.71 -3.10 11.20
N GLN A 156 17.05 -4.20 10.83
CA GLN A 156 17.62 -5.55 10.83
C GLN A 156 17.97 -6.02 9.41
N ASN A 157 17.62 -5.24 8.38
CA ASN A 157 17.79 -5.61 6.98
C ASN A 157 19.17 -5.21 6.46
N ARG A 158 20.05 -6.19 6.26
CA ARG A 158 21.43 -5.97 5.79
C ARG A 158 21.54 -5.46 4.35
N MET A 159 20.47 -5.52 3.56
CA MET A 159 20.44 -4.96 2.21
C MET A 159 20.25 -3.43 2.21
N ILE A 160 19.88 -2.85 3.34
CA ILE A 160 19.76 -1.40 3.50
C ILE A 160 21.04 -0.91 4.18
N SER A 161 21.85 -0.12 3.46
CA SER A 161 23.07 0.45 4.02
C SER A 161 22.75 1.48 5.11
N GLU A 162 23.69 1.70 6.04
CA GLU A 162 23.56 2.75 7.05
C GLU A 162 23.38 4.14 6.42
N GLU A 163 24.03 4.38 5.28
CA GLU A 163 23.87 5.61 4.50
C GLU A 163 22.44 5.77 3.98
N LEU A 164 21.87 4.73 3.37
CA LEU A 164 20.50 4.77 2.87
C LEU A 164 19.50 4.95 4.02
N TYR A 165 19.69 4.22 5.12
CA TYR A 165 18.86 4.34 6.30
C TYR A 165 18.90 5.78 6.86
N GLY A 166 20.10 6.32 7.09
CA GLY A 166 20.30 7.67 7.61
C GLY A 166 19.71 8.74 6.69
N PHE A 167 19.85 8.57 5.37
CA PHE A 167 19.21 9.44 4.38
C PHE A 167 17.68 9.39 4.51
N LEU A 168 17.08 8.21 4.48
CA LEU A 168 15.61 8.05 4.53
C LEU A 168 15.03 8.55 5.86
N GLU A 169 15.76 8.43 6.97
CA GLU A 169 15.37 8.96 8.28
C GLU A 169 15.04 10.46 8.27
N GLU A 170 15.65 11.23 7.35
CA GLU A 170 15.41 12.66 7.21
C GLU A 170 14.11 13.02 6.47
N TYR A 171 13.55 12.06 5.73
CA TYR A 171 12.41 12.29 4.83
C TYR A 171 11.17 11.47 5.18
N ILE A 172 11.30 10.24 5.66
CA ILE A 172 10.14 9.36 5.90
C ILE A 172 9.51 9.67 7.25
N GLY A 173 8.29 10.22 7.23
CA GLY A 173 7.61 10.73 8.42
C GLY A 173 6.57 9.78 8.99
N GLU A 174 5.72 9.24 8.12
CA GLU A 174 4.56 8.44 8.53
C GLU A 174 4.41 7.19 7.64
N CYS A 175 3.97 6.11 8.26
CA CYS A 175 3.51 4.91 7.57
C CYS A 175 2.02 4.73 7.90
N ILE A 176 1.17 4.79 6.88
CA ILE A 176 -0.29 4.73 7.00
C ILE A 176 -0.75 3.36 6.50
N PHE A 177 -1.33 2.58 7.39
CA PHE A 177 -1.95 1.29 7.09
C PHE A 177 -3.45 1.52 6.89
N TYR A 178 -3.90 1.57 5.64
CA TYR A 178 -5.30 1.76 5.31
C TYR A 178 -5.95 0.41 4.99
N ASP A 179 -6.82 -0.03 5.88
CA ASP A 179 -7.52 -1.32 5.78
C ASP A 179 -6.55 -2.50 5.47
N PRO A 180 -5.52 -2.71 6.34
CA PRO A 180 -4.51 -3.74 6.12
C PRO A 180 -5.14 -5.15 6.20
N SER A 181 -4.70 -6.06 5.34
CA SER A 181 -5.10 -7.46 5.47
C SER A 181 -4.45 -8.09 6.71
N TYR A 182 -5.12 -9.06 7.33
CA TYR A 182 -4.56 -9.82 8.47
C TYR A 182 -3.23 -10.51 8.10
N ASN A 183 -3.06 -10.89 6.83
CA ASN A 183 -1.82 -11.44 6.27
C ASN A 183 -0.63 -10.48 6.42
N CYS A 184 -0.84 -9.16 6.41
CA CYS A 184 0.22 -8.16 6.59
C CYS A 184 0.93 -8.30 7.94
N PHE A 185 0.22 -8.79 8.95
CA PHE A 185 0.73 -8.94 10.32
C PHE A 185 1.09 -10.38 10.67
N GLY A 186 1.03 -11.31 9.71
CA GLY A 186 1.31 -12.72 9.93
C GLY A 186 0.33 -13.40 10.87
N TYR A 187 -0.89 -12.87 11.01
CA TYR A 187 -1.90 -13.52 11.83
C TYR A 187 -2.45 -14.76 11.11
N PRO A 188 -2.46 -15.93 11.77
CA PRO A 188 -3.17 -17.08 11.22
C PRO A 188 -4.69 -16.86 11.35
N LEU A 189 -5.45 -17.39 10.41
CA LEU A 189 -6.88 -17.56 10.61
C LEU A 189 -7.13 -18.66 11.66
N PRO A 190 -8.18 -18.56 12.49
CA PRO A 190 -8.60 -19.66 13.36
C PRO A 190 -8.86 -20.94 12.53
N PRO A 191 -8.50 -22.13 13.03
CA PRO A 191 -8.73 -23.40 12.30
C PRO A 191 -10.20 -23.67 11.96
N ASP A 192 -11.12 -23.08 12.72
CA ASP A 192 -12.57 -23.16 12.54
C ASP A 192 -13.14 -21.90 11.87
N ASN A 193 -12.31 -21.13 11.15
CA ASN A 193 -12.76 -19.99 10.35
C ASN A 193 -13.88 -20.42 9.39
N ARG A 194 -14.99 -19.67 9.41
CA ARG A 194 -16.16 -19.90 8.55
C ARG A 194 -16.35 -18.81 7.50
N ASN A 195 -15.44 -17.83 7.48
CA ASN A 195 -15.51 -16.73 6.54
C ASN A 195 -15.17 -17.21 5.13
N TYR A 196 -15.98 -16.81 4.16
CA TYR A 196 -15.72 -17.05 2.75
C TYR A 196 -14.43 -16.35 2.30
N ILE A 197 -13.55 -17.11 1.66
CA ILE A 197 -12.26 -16.66 1.15
C ILE A 197 -12.20 -16.97 -0.35
N PRO A 198 -12.23 -15.96 -1.25
CA PRO A 198 -12.36 -16.19 -2.69
C PRO A 198 -11.27 -17.07 -3.32
N TRP A 199 -10.04 -17.04 -2.78
CA TRP A 199 -8.91 -17.81 -3.29
C TRP A 199 -8.85 -19.24 -2.75
N GLU A 200 -9.69 -19.61 -1.78
CA GLU A 200 -9.82 -20.99 -1.28
C GLU A 200 -11.02 -21.73 -1.90
N ASP A 201 -11.97 -21.00 -2.51
CA ASP A 201 -13.15 -21.62 -3.14
C ASP A 201 -12.81 -22.26 -4.48
N THR A 202 -12.57 -23.58 -4.43
CA THR A 202 -12.32 -24.43 -5.61
C THR A 202 -13.49 -24.50 -6.61
N ALA A 203 -14.69 -24.04 -6.23
CA ALA A 203 -15.83 -23.94 -7.14
C ALA A 203 -15.77 -22.69 -8.03
N ASN A 204 -14.93 -21.69 -7.67
CA ASN A 204 -14.64 -20.58 -8.58
C ASN A 204 -13.76 -21.11 -9.71
N SER A 205 -14.21 -20.98 -10.95
CA SER A 205 -13.32 -21.18 -12.08
C SER A 205 -12.19 -20.16 -12.00
N SER A 206 -11.01 -20.47 -12.55
CA SER A 206 -9.92 -19.48 -12.68
C SER A 206 -10.35 -18.25 -13.49
N GLU A 207 -11.42 -18.38 -14.28
CA GLU A 207 -11.98 -17.35 -15.16
C GLU A 207 -12.83 -16.32 -14.38
N ASP A 208 -13.40 -16.69 -13.22
CA ASP A 208 -14.27 -15.82 -12.41
C ASP A 208 -13.59 -15.25 -11.14
N PHE A 209 -12.31 -15.56 -10.89
CA PHE A 209 -11.61 -15.14 -9.66
C PHE A 209 -11.64 -13.61 -9.46
N LEU A 210 -11.34 -12.83 -10.52
CA LEU A 210 -11.33 -11.37 -10.45
C LEU A 210 -12.70 -10.84 -10.02
N GLN A 211 -13.79 -11.38 -10.58
CA GLN A 211 -15.14 -10.96 -10.27
C GLN A 211 -15.55 -11.38 -8.85
N ALA A 212 -15.24 -12.61 -8.45
CA ALA A 212 -15.52 -13.12 -7.11
C ALA A 212 -14.75 -12.33 -6.04
N PHE A 213 -13.45 -12.12 -6.24
CA PHE A 213 -12.60 -11.32 -5.36
C PHE A 213 -13.06 -9.87 -5.29
N SER A 214 -13.30 -9.22 -6.44
CA SER A 214 -13.72 -7.81 -6.49
C SER A 214 -15.08 -7.61 -5.82
N ASN A 215 -16.03 -8.53 -6.00
CA ASN A 215 -17.30 -8.47 -5.29
C ASN A 215 -17.09 -8.64 -3.79
N TRP A 216 -16.34 -9.66 -3.37
CA TRP A 216 -16.08 -9.94 -1.96
C TRP A 216 -15.40 -8.78 -1.24
N VAL A 217 -14.32 -8.22 -1.80
CA VAL A 217 -13.49 -7.18 -1.18
C VAL A 217 -14.17 -5.81 -1.17
N SER A 218 -15.14 -5.58 -2.07
CA SER A 218 -15.89 -4.31 -2.16
C SER A 218 -17.29 -4.38 -1.56
N SER A 219 -17.63 -5.49 -0.91
CA SER A 219 -18.90 -5.70 -0.22
C SER A 219 -18.93 -5.08 1.17
N TYR A 220 -20.15 -4.86 1.66
CA TYR A 220 -20.45 -4.38 3.00
C TYR A 220 -21.01 -5.53 3.83
N TYR A 221 -20.28 -5.95 4.86
CA TYR A 221 -20.69 -7.03 5.73
C TYR A 221 -21.31 -6.48 7.00
N ASP A 222 -22.32 -7.19 7.52
CA ASP A 222 -22.88 -6.87 8.82
C ASP A 222 -21.82 -7.19 9.88
N HIS A 223 -21.59 -6.23 10.78
CA HIS A 223 -20.73 -6.38 11.94
C HIS A 223 -21.57 -6.25 13.22
N PRO A 224 -22.33 -7.29 13.63
CA PRO A 224 -23.19 -7.23 14.81
C PRO A 224 -22.47 -6.83 16.10
N CYS A 225 -21.17 -7.10 16.17
CA CYS A 225 -20.31 -6.74 17.30
C CYS A 225 -19.79 -5.29 17.24
N TYR A 226 -19.98 -4.55 16.14
CA TYR A 226 -19.53 -3.16 16.01
C TYR A 226 -20.57 -2.19 16.59
N ASP A 227 -20.15 -1.35 17.54
CA ASP A 227 -20.97 -0.25 18.03
C ASP A 227 -20.71 1.01 17.16
N PRO A 228 -21.69 1.47 16.36
CA PRO A 228 -21.52 2.64 15.50
C PRO A 228 -21.50 3.96 16.26
N ILE A 229 -22.01 4.00 17.49
CA ILE A 229 -22.04 5.22 18.32
C ILE A 229 -20.64 5.45 18.90
N THR A 230 -20.03 4.42 19.47
CA THR A 230 -18.69 4.51 20.08
C THR A 230 -17.57 4.25 19.08
N ARG A 231 -17.90 3.75 17.88
CA ARG A 231 -16.95 3.32 16.84
C ARG A 231 -15.95 2.28 17.34
N SER A 232 -16.43 1.32 18.14
CA SER A 232 -15.59 0.32 18.79
C SER A 232 -16.14 -1.09 18.65
N LEU A 233 -15.24 -2.07 18.68
CA LEU A 233 -15.56 -3.48 18.89
C LEU A 233 -15.37 -3.83 20.38
N PRO A 234 -16.16 -4.76 20.95
CA PRO A 234 -15.86 -5.38 22.22
C PRO A 234 -14.44 -5.94 22.24
N ALA A 235 -13.76 -5.85 23.38
CA ALA A 235 -12.43 -6.46 23.55
C ALA A 235 -12.44 -8.00 23.35
N THR A 236 -13.61 -8.61 23.40
CA THR A 236 -13.83 -10.05 23.17
C THR A 236 -14.29 -10.38 21.75
N ALA A 237 -14.41 -9.39 20.86
CA ALA A 237 -14.85 -9.63 19.49
C ALA A 237 -13.84 -10.53 18.76
N THR A 238 -14.38 -11.47 18.00
CA THR A 238 -13.62 -12.45 17.21
C THR A 238 -14.07 -12.42 15.77
N ILE A 239 -13.29 -13.07 14.88
CA ILE A 239 -13.67 -13.23 13.47
C ILE A 239 -14.97 -14.02 13.27
N HIS A 240 -15.44 -14.75 14.30
CA HIS A 240 -16.70 -15.51 14.26
C HIS A 240 -17.94 -14.64 14.49
N ASP A 241 -17.75 -13.40 14.96
CA ASP A 241 -18.83 -12.42 15.13
C ASP A 241 -19.17 -11.69 13.82
N LEU A 242 -18.46 -12.02 12.73
CA LEU A 242 -18.70 -11.51 11.37
C LEU A 242 -19.69 -12.41 10.61
N ASP A 243 -20.46 -11.86 9.68
CA ASP A 243 -21.22 -12.67 8.72
C ASP A 243 -20.30 -13.27 7.66
N GLY A 244 -19.61 -14.35 8.05
CA GLY A 244 -18.66 -15.05 7.19
C GLY A 244 -19.27 -15.91 6.09
N SER A 245 -20.58 -16.11 6.10
CA SER A 245 -21.24 -17.00 5.14
C SER A 245 -21.52 -16.36 3.78
N ARG A 246 -21.55 -15.02 3.75
CA ARG A 246 -21.84 -14.25 2.54
C ARG A 246 -20.62 -14.14 1.63
N ARG A 247 -20.87 -14.33 0.33
CA ARG A 247 -19.88 -14.10 -0.73
C ARG A 247 -19.80 -12.64 -1.15
N LYS A 248 -20.91 -11.91 -1.02
CA LYS A 248 -21.04 -10.47 -1.29
C LYS A 248 -22.29 -9.88 -0.64
N SER A 249 -22.36 -8.55 -0.57
CA SER A 249 -23.59 -7.80 -0.27
C SER A 249 -24.42 -7.52 -1.52
N ASP A 250 -25.64 -7.01 -1.32
CA ASP A 250 -26.54 -6.62 -2.42
C ASP A 250 -25.96 -5.45 -3.23
N GLU A 251 -25.38 -4.47 -2.55
CA GLU A 251 -24.63 -3.36 -3.14
C GLU A 251 -23.14 -3.54 -2.87
N THR A 252 -22.29 -3.30 -3.88
CA THR A 252 -20.83 -3.35 -3.74
C THR A 252 -20.19 -2.09 -4.32
N SER A 253 -19.06 -1.65 -3.78
CA SER A 253 -18.42 -0.43 -4.29
C SER A 253 -17.97 -0.58 -5.75
N VAL A 254 -17.50 -1.79 -6.14
CA VAL A 254 -17.07 -2.05 -7.52
C VAL A 254 -18.22 -1.99 -8.53
N SER A 255 -19.48 -2.20 -8.10
CA SER A 255 -20.65 -2.09 -8.99
C SER A 255 -20.90 -0.67 -9.49
N SER A 256 -20.31 0.33 -8.85
CA SER A 256 -20.40 1.73 -9.28
C SER A 256 -19.36 2.14 -10.32
N TRP A 257 -18.41 1.25 -10.63
CA TRP A 257 -17.31 1.54 -11.55
C TRP A 257 -17.71 1.28 -13.00
N THR A 258 -17.17 2.10 -13.89
CA THR A 258 -17.30 1.89 -15.33
C THR A 258 -16.43 0.71 -15.81
N ASP A 259 -16.78 0.11 -16.94
CA ASP A 259 -15.96 -0.93 -17.58
C ASP A 259 -14.52 -0.45 -17.85
N GLU A 260 -14.37 0.83 -18.18
CA GLU A 260 -13.06 1.46 -18.38
C GLU A 260 -12.25 1.54 -17.07
N GLU A 261 -12.88 1.89 -15.95
CA GLU A 261 -12.23 1.93 -14.64
C GLU A 261 -11.81 0.54 -14.16
N ILE A 262 -12.65 -0.48 -14.40
CA ILE A 262 -12.33 -1.89 -14.11
C ILE A 262 -11.14 -2.32 -14.98
N ALA A 263 -11.22 -2.14 -16.30
CA ALA A 263 -10.19 -2.58 -17.23
C ALA A 263 -8.82 -1.90 -17.01
N LYS A 264 -8.81 -0.63 -16.58
CA LYS A 264 -7.55 0.10 -16.34
C LYS A 264 -6.96 -0.13 -14.95
N GLY A 265 -7.80 -0.33 -13.95
CA GLY A 265 -7.35 -0.35 -12.56
C GLY A 265 -7.42 -1.70 -11.87
N THR A 266 -7.64 -2.79 -12.62
CA THR A 266 -7.54 -4.16 -12.10
C THR A 266 -6.60 -5.00 -12.96
N GLU A 267 -6.04 -6.04 -12.35
CA GLU A 267 -5.23 -7.08 -12.96
C GLU A 267 -5.97 -8.42 -12.84
N GLU A 268 -5.77 -9.31 -13.80
CA GLU A 268 -6.43 -10.63 -13.80
C GLU A 268 -6.08 -11.47 -12.56
N ARG A 269 -4.92 -11.20 -11.93
CA ARG A 269 -4.43 -11.91 -10.75
C ARG A 269 -3.78 -10.94 -9.76
N PRO A 270 -3.80 -11.24 -8.45
CA PRO A 270 -3.02 -10.51 -7.48
C PRO A 270 -1.52 -10.69 -7.76
N ALA A 271 -0.69 -9.78 -7.25
CA ALA A 271 0.73 -10.02 -7.25
C ALA A 271 1.06 -11.24 -6.39
N ARG A 272 2.11 -11.95 -6.79
CA ARG A 272 2.48 -13.21 -6.13
C ARG A 272 2.74 -13.06 -4.64
N ASN A 273 3.27 -11.92 -4.20
CA ASN A 273 3.56 -11.64 -2.78
C ASN A 273 2.33 -11.44 -1.89
N GLU A 274 1.13 -11.56 -2.43
CA GLU A 274 -0.13 -11.37 -1.68
C GLU A 274 -0.91 -12.68 -1.54
N ILE A 275 -0.53 -13.70 -2.32
CA ILE A 275 -1.11 -15.02 -2.30
C ILE A 275 -0.21 -15.87 -1.42
N ALA A 276 -0.35 -15.72 -0.10
CA ALA A 276 0.21 -16.69 0.82
C ALA A 276 -0.51 -18.02 0.57
N THR A 277 0.18 -18.97 -0.05
CA THR A 277 -0.26 -20.38 -0.15
C THR A 277 0.17 -21.15 1.09
#